data_AF-A0A1F6W7D9-F1
#
_entry.id   AF-A0A1F6W7D9-F1
#
_cell.length_a   1.000
_cell.length_b   1.000
_cell.length_c   1.000
_cell.angle_alpha   90.00
_cell.angle_beta   90.00
_cell.angle_gamma   90.00
#
_symmetry.space_group_name_H-M   'P 1'
#
loop_
_entity.id
_entity.type
_entity.pdbx_description
1 polymer ?
#
loop_
_entity_poly.entity_id
_entity_poly.type
_entity_poly.pdbx_seq_one_letter_code
_entity_poly.pdbx_strand_id
1 'polypeptide(L)'
;MRLIDQESNSGKIIRALGYGMGISVALSNRGTSYKMTKMLVKEIFGLNKKPENYSRYFSKLRKQKLLYIKKIGGDHIVSLTERGEEILLRFNYENLEIKERKIWDRNFRMVIFDIPETKRNARDSLREKMKELGLVKFNDSVWVYPYPCQKEIDFVANYWKIGKYVHFALVRDITNKDYLEKYFNL
;
A
#
# COMPACT_ATOMS: atom_id res chain seq x y z
N MET A 1 -0.73 12.68 16.69
CA MET A 1 0.58 12.26 16.11
C MET A 1 0.77 13.06 14.82
N ARG A 2 1.90 13.75 14.61
CA ARG A 2 2.10 14.46 13.32
C ARG A 2 2.09 13.41 12.20
N LEU A 3 1.25 13.63 11.18
CA LEU A 3 1.21 12.78 9.99
C LEU A 3 2.62 12.74 9.38
N ILE A 4 3.17 11.54 9.23
CA ILE A 4 4.43 11.36 8.51
C ILE A 4 4.10 11.38 7.03
N ASP A 5 4.68 12.33 6.32
CA ASP A 5 4.65 12.39 4.87
C ASP A 5 5.50 11.25 4.29
N GLN A 6 4.94 10.50 3.34
CA GLN A 6 5.61 9.40 2.66
C GLN A 6 6.86 9.83 1.88
N GLU A 7 6.89 11.07 1.37
CA GLU A 7 8.03 11.60 0.63
C GLU A 7 9.13 12.18 1.52
N SER A 8 8.84 12.35 2.81
CA SER A 8 9.86 12.71 3.79
C SER A 8 10.90 11.59 3.95
N ASN A 9 12.11 11.96 4.38
CA ASN A 9 13.16 10.99 4.71
C ASN A 9 12.71 9.93 5.74
N SER A 10 11.79 10.28 6.64
CA SER A 10 11.18 9.35 7.59
C SER A 10 10.21 8.38 6.91
N GLY A 11 9.37 8.88 5.99
CA GLY A 11 8.46 8.06 5.19
C GLY A 11 9.20 7.08 4.28
N LYS A 12 10.25 7.55 3.60
CA LYS A 12 11.14 6.72 2.76
C LYS A 12 11.77 5.57 3.53
N ILE A 13 12.25 5.80 4.77
CA ILE A 13 12.77 4.73 5.63
C ILE A 13 11.69 3.70 5.97
N ILE A 14 10.48 4.15 6.33
CA ILE A 14 9.36 3.26 6.67
C ILE A 14 8.98 2.39 5.46
N ARG A 15 8.82 2.98 4.27
CA ARG A 15 8.53 2.24 3.03
C ARG A 15 9.58 1.18 2.73
N ALA A 16 10.86 1.54 2.81
CA ALA A 16 11.95 0.59 2.56
C ALA A 16 11.93 -0.60 3.52
N LEU A 17 11.75 -0.34 4.83
CA LEU A 17 11.64 -1.41 5.83
C LEU A 17 10.44 -2.33 5.58
N GLY A 18 9.33 -1.78 5.09
CA GLY A 18 8.10 -2.50 4.76
C GLY A 18 8.21 -3.48 3.59
N TYR A 19 9.04 -3.18 2.58
CA TYR A 19 9.24 -4.04 1.40
C TYR A 19 10.10 -5.30 1.68
N GLY A 20 10.25 -5.71 2.94
CA GLY A 20 11.09 -6.84 3.31
C GLY A 20 12.58 -6.51 3.38
N MET A 21 12.97 -5.23 3.17
CA MET A 21 14.29 -4.75 3.60
C MET A 21 14.25 -4.48 5.10
N GLY A 22 13.92 -5.48 5.92
CA GLY A 22 14.27 -5.44 7.33
C GLY A 22 15.78 -5.24 7.36
N ILE A 23 16.20 -3.98 7.57
CA ILE A 23 17.57 -3.61 7.28
C ILE A 23 18.42 -4.40 8.26
N SER A 24 19.04 -5.47 7.75
CA SER A 24 20.18 -6.10 8.37
C SER A 24 21.30 -5.09 8.22
N VAL A 25 21.32 -4.06 9.08
CA VAL A 25 22.53 -3.26 9.23
C VAL A 25 23.47 -4.19 9.96
N ALA A 26 24.08 -5.09 9.19
CA ALA A 26 25.12 -5.96 9.65
C ALA A 26 26.29 -5.06 10.03
N LEU A 27 26.30 -4.61 11.28
CA LEU A 27 27.40 -3.85 11.86
C LEU A 27 28.61 -4.76 12.15
N SER A 28 28.60 -6.02 11.67
CA SER A 28 29.61 -7.03 12.03
C SER A 28 30.69 -7.32 10.98
N ASN A 29 30.60 -6.85 9.72
CA ASN A 29 31.67 -7.08 8.73
C ASN A 29 31.93 -5.86 7.81
N ARG A 30 33.12 -5.25 7.95
CA ARG A 30 33.50 -3.94 7.36
C ARG A 30 33.28 -3.82 5.83
N GLY A 31 33.48 -4.89 5.06
CA GLY A 31 33.33 -4.87 3.59
C GLY A 31 31.89 -5.02 3.09
N THR A 32 31.19 -6.05 3.58
CA THR A 32 29.80 -6.37 3.18
C THR A 32 28.80 -5.33 3.70
N SER A 33 29.06 -4.78 4.88
CA SER A 33 28.25 -3.73 5.51
C SER A 33 28.24 -2.43 4.71
N TYR A 34 29.38 -2.03 4.12
CA TYR A 34 29.47 -0.79 3.34
C TYR A 34 28.70 -0.87 2.01
N LYS A 35 28.87 -1.97 1.26
CA LYS A 35 28.16 -2.20 -0.02
C LYS A 35 26.65 -2.27 0.21
N MET A 36 26.20 -2.97 1.25
CA MET A 36 24.80 -3.05 1.65
C MET A 36 24.25 -1.69 2.10
N THR A 37 25.00 -0.97 2.94
CA THR A 37 24.63 0.39 3.39
C THR A 37 24.51 1.35 2.20
N LYS A 38 25.43 1.29 1.24
CA LYS A 38 25.40 2.12 0.04
C LYS A 38 24.20 1.79 -0.85
N MET A 39 23.86 0.51 -1.00
CA MET A 39 22.66 0.07 -1.73
C MET A 39 21.38 0.58 -1.07
N LEU A 40 21.25 0.42 0.24
CA LEU A 40 20.10 0.90 1.01
C LEU A 40 19.98 2.42 1.00
N VAL A 41 21.09 3.15 1.10
CA VAL A 41 21.08 4.60 0.99
C VAL A 41 20.63 5.04 -0.40
N LYS A 42 21.10 4.37 -1.45
CA LYS A 42 20.69 4.63 -2.82
C LYS A 42 19.21 4.34 -3.02
N GLU A 43 18.70 3.27 -2.44
CA GLU A 43 17.31 2.85 -2.60
C GLU A 43 16.34 3.70 -1.76
N ILE A 44 16.70 4.05 -0.52
CA ILE A 44 15.87 4.88 0.36
C ILE A 44 15.89 6.35 -0.06
N PHE A 45 17.06 6.88 -0.43
CA PHE A 45 17.25 8.33 -0.62
C PHE A 45 17.55 8.73 -2.06
N GLY A 46 17.78 7.79 -2.98
CA GLY A 46 18.30 8.09 -4.33
C GLY A 46 19.76 8.55 -4.33
N LEU A 47 20.48 8.40 -3.21
CA LEU A 47 21.81 8.97 -3.01
C LEU A 47 22.92 7.93 -3.14
N ASN A 48 24.03 8.30 -3.78
CA ASN A 48 25.22 7.45 -3.85
C ASN A 48 26.05 7.45 -2.55
N LYS A 49 25.75 8.37 -1.62
CA LYS A 49 26.42 8.53 -0.32
C LYS A 49 25.38 8.74 0.79
N LYS A 50 25.70 8.26 1.99
CA LYS A 50 24.86 8.38 3.19
C LYS A 50 24.56 9.88 3.45
N PRO A 51 23.29 10.28 3.59
CA PRO A 51 22.98 11.66 3.93
C PRO A 51 23.58 12.01 5.30
N GLU A 52 24.09 13.24 5.46
CA GLU A 52 24.80 13.68 6.67
C GLU A 52 23.99 13.43 7.95
N ASN A 53 22.67 13.51 7.87
CA ASN A 53 21.75 13.35 9.01
C ASN A 53 21.08 11.98 9.11
N TYR A 54 21.58 10.95 8.42
CA TYR A 54 20.98 9.61 8.39
C TYR A 54 20.70 9.05 9.80
N SER A 55 21.68 9.09 10.71
CA SER A 55 21.54 8.57 12.07
C SER A 55 20.46 9.30 12.88
N ARG A 56 20.23 10.59 12.59
CA ARG A 56 19.20 11.42 13.24
C ARG A 56 17.80 10.98 12.81
N TYR A 57 17.58 10.57 11.56
CA TYR A 57 16.28 10.08 11.09
C TYR A 57 15.89 8.77 11.78
N PHE A 58 16.79 7.79 11.86
CA PHE A 58 16.54 6.54 12.57
C PHE A 58 16.32 6.78 14.07
N SER A 59 17.12 7.66 14.69
CA SER A 59 16.94 8.03 16.11
C SER A 59 15.59 8.68 16.36
N LYS A 60 15.12 9.55 15.46
CA LYS A 60 13.79 10.18 15.52
C LYS A 60 12.68 9.14 15.43
N LEU A 61 12.73 8.25 14.44
CA LEU A 61 11.74 7.20 14.25
C LEU A 61 11.71 6.21 15.43
N ARG A 62 12.87 5.87 15.99
CA ARG A 62 12.97 5.06 17.23
C ARG A 62 12.38 5.78 18.43
N LYS A 63 12.68 7.07 18.63
CA LYS A 63 12.06 7.89 19.71
C LYS A 63 10.54 7.97 19.58
N GLN A 64 10.04 7.98 18.34
CA GLN A 64 8.60 7.94 18.05
C GLN A 64 7.97 6.55 18.21
N LYS A 65 8.75 5.52 18.57
CA LYS A 65 8.33 4.11 18.67
C LYS A 65 7.74 3.58 17.37
N LEU A 66 8.33 3.95 16.24
CA LEU A 66 7.96 3.44 14.91
C LEU A 66 8.88 2.31 14.46
N LEU A 67 10.11 2.29 14.97
CA LEU A 67 11.12 1.27 14.69
C LEU A 67 11.58 0.60 15.98
N TYR A 68 11.94 -0.68 15.87
CA TYR A 68 12.73 -1.37 16.87
C TYR A 68 14.00 -1.94 16.26
N ILE A 69 14.99 -2.20 17.12
CA ILE A 69 16.28 -2.76 16.72
C ILE A 69 16.51 -4.00 17.56
N LYS A 70 16.70 -5.15 16.91
CA LYS A 70 17.03 -6.42 17.55
C LYS A 70 18.45 -6.81 17.19
N LYS A 71 19.24 -7.25 18.18
CA LYS A 71 20.55 -7.85 17.92
C LYS A 71 20.35 -9.35 17.68
N ILE A 72 20.85 -9.86 16.56
CA ILE A 72 20.83 -11.28 16.21
C ILE A 72 22.26 -11.65 15.83
N GLY A 73 22.93 -12.41 16.69
CA GLY A 73 24.36 -12.71 16.56
C GLY A 73 25.21 -11.44 16.63
N GLY A 74 26.05 -11.22 15.61
CA GLY A 74 26.85 -10.00 15.45
C GLY A 74 26.10 -8.81 14.85
N ASP A 75 24.89 -9.02 14.33
CA ASP A 75 24.19 -8.04 13.50
C ASP A 75 23.05 -7.32 14.22
N HIS A 76 22.72 -6.13 13.74
CA HIS A 76 21.58 -5.34 14.18
C HIS A 76 20.52 -5.31 13.08
N ILE A 77 19.36 -5.87 13.37
CA ILE A 77 18.19 -5.85 12.48
C ILE A 77 17.27 -4.72 12.91
N VAL A 78 16.98 -3.81 11.99
CA VAL A 78 15.99 -2.74 12.16
C VAL A 78 14.68 -3.19 11.53
N SER A 79 13.58 -3.04 12.26
CA SER A 79 12.24 -3.45 11.81
C SER A 79 11.19 -2.44 12.26
N LEU A 80 10.04 -2.42 11.56
CA LEU A 80 8.90 -1.61 11.96
C LEU A 80 8.24 -2.22 13.20
N THR A 81 7.86 -1.35 14.15
CA THR A 81 6.88 -1.72 15.19
C THR A 81 5.47 -1.78 14.59
N GLU A 82 4.49 -2.29 15.34
CA GLU A 82 3.07 -2.23 14.93
C GLU A 82 2.62 -0.82 14.49
N ARG A 83 3.02 0.23 15.21
CA ARG A 83 2.73 1.63 14.82
C ARG A 83 3.45 2.06 13.54
N GLY A 84 4.62 1.50 13.28
CA GLY A 84 5.34 1.70 12.01
C GLY A 84 4.63 1.02 10.85
N GLU A 85 4.14 -0.20 11.08
CA GLU A 85 3.33 -0.97 10.12
C GLU A 85 2.00 -0.26 9.82
N GLU A 86 1.34 0.34 10.80
CA GLU A 86 0.13 1.17 10.56
C GLU A 86 0.39 2.34 9.61
N ILE A 87 1.55 3.00 9.76
CA ILE A 87 1.95 4.10 8.86
C ILE A 87 2.23 3.56 7.45
N LEU A 88 2.90 2.41 7.36
CA LEU A 88 3.16 1.74 6.08
C LEU A 88 1.84 1.33 5.39
N LEU A 89 0.90 0.74 6.12
CA LEU A 89 -0.41 0.34 5.62
C LEU A 89 -1.16 1.55 5.05
N ARG A 90 -1.10 2.70 5.73
CA ARG A 90 -1.66 3.95 5.21
C ARG A 90 -0.99 4.38 3.90
N PHE A 91 0.34 4.32 3.80
CA PHE A 91 1.02 4.64 2.55
C PHE A 91 0.63 3.69 1.42
N ASN A 92 0.50 2.40 1.71
CA ASN A 92 0.05 1.40 0.73
C ASN A 92 -1.40 1.67 0.28
N TYR A 93 -2.25 2.18 1.17
CA TYR A 93 -3.61 2.60 0.83
C TYR A 93 -3.67 3.88 -0.01
N GLU A 94 -2.85 4.87 0.35
CA GLU A 94 -2.74 6.14 -0.38
C GLU A 94 -2.24 5.91 -1.81
N ASN A 95 -1.27 5.01 -2.01
CA ASN A 95 -0.67 4.70 -3.31
C ASN A 95 -1.27 3.47 -3.99
N LEU A 96 -2.44 3.00 -3.54
CA LEU A 96 -3.05 1.81 -4.12
C LEU A 96 -3.49 2.11 -5.55
N GLU A 97 -3.04 1.29 -6.49
CA GLU A 97 -3.36 1.41 -7.91
C GLU A 97 -3.66 0.02 -8.48
N ILE A 98 -4.63 -0.06 -9.40
CA ILE A 98 -4.83 -1.28 -10.19
C ILE A 98 -3.82 -1.26 -11.33
N LYS A 99 -3.00 -2.32 -11.41
CA LYS A 99 -2.07 -2.47 -12.52
C LYS A 99 -2.85 -2.61 -13.82
N GLU A 100 -2.70 -1.63 -14.70
CA GLU A 100 -3.37 -1.60 -15.99
C GLU A 100 -2.98 -2.83 -16.82
N ARG A 101 -4.00 -3.56 -17.30
CA ARG A 101 -3.80 -4.62 -18.29
C ARG A 101 -4.12 -4.06 -19.67
N LYS A 102 -3.25 -4.33 -20.64
CA LYS A 102 -3.47 -3.91 -22.03
C LYS A 102 -4.59 -4.67 -22.74
N ILE A 103 -5.02 -5.82 -22.20
CA ILE A 103 -5.94 -6.73 -22.88
C ILE A 103 -7.09 -7.07 -21.93
N TRP A 104 -8.30 -6.79 -22.39
CA TRP A 104 -9.53 -7.17 -21.72
C TRP A 104 -9.86 -8.64 -21.99
N ASP A 105 -10.25 -9.38 -20.95
CA ASP A 105 -10.59 -10.80 -21.03
C ASP A 105 -12.08 -11.06 -21.29
N ARG A 106 -12.82 -10.03 -21.71
CA ARG A 106 -14.25 -10.06 -22.01
C ARG A 106 -15.17 -10.33 -20.81
N ASN A 107 -14.68 -10.12 -19.59
CA ASN A 107 -15.50 -10.19 -18.39
C ASN A 107 -15.40 -8.88 -17.60
N PHE A 108 -16.51 -8.50 -16.98
CA PHE A 108 -16.55 -7.42 -16.00
C PHE A 108 -16.30 -7.97 -14.59
N ARG A 109 -15.73 -7.13 -13.75
CA ARG A 109 -15.52 -7.32 -12.32
C ARG A 109 -16.53 -6.45 -11.63
N MET A 110 -17.48 -7.09 -10.97
CA MET A 110 -18.51 -6.42 -10.21
C MET A 110 -18.18 -6.51 -8.73
N VAL A 111 -18.18 -5.35 -8.07
CA VAL A 111 -18.09 -5.23 -6.62
C VAL A 111 -19.46 -4.85 -6.10
N ILE A 112 -19.98 -5.64 -5.17
CA ILE A 112 -21.28 -5.40 -4.53
C ILE A 112 -21.02 -5.27 -3.04
N PHE A 113 -21.66 -4.32 -2.36
CA PHE A 113 -21.53 -4.22 -0.92
C PHE A 113 -22.82 -3.82 -0.21
N ASP A 114 -22.96 -4.33 1.01
CA ASP A 114 -24.02 -3.93 1.94
C ASP A 114 -23.41 -3.62 3.32
N ILE A 115 -22.94 -2.37 3.46
CA ILE A 115 -22.21 -1.92 4.64
C ILE A 115 -23.19 -1.18 5.57
N PRO A 116 -23.30 -1.60 6.85
CA PRO A 116 -24.23 -0.99 7.79
C PRO A 116 -23.92 0.47 8.04
N GLU A 117 -24.94 1.27 8.36
CA GLU A 117 -24.81 2.72 8.57
C GLU A 117 -23.84 3.09 9.70
N THR A 118 -23.68 2.21 10.70
CA THR A 118 -22.66 2.34 11.77
C THR A 118 -21.23 2.38 11.24
N LYS A 119 -21.01 1.97 9.97
CA LYS A 119 -19.74 1.98 9.26
C LYS A 119 -19.76 2.91 8.04
N ARG A 120 -20.60 3.94 8.03
CA ARG A 120 -20.71 4.93 6.95
C ARG A 120 -19.37 5.45 6.44
N ASN A 121 -18.47 5.86 7.33
CA ASN A 121 -17.16 6.39 6.92
C ASN A 121 -16.36 5.38 6.09
N ALA A 122 -16.39 4.10 6.47
CA ALA A 122 -15.74 3.03 5.72
C ALA A 122 -16.41 2.78 4.36
N ARG A 123 -17.75 2.87 4.29
CA ARG A 123 -18.50 2.80 3.02
C ARG A 123 -18.12 3.93 2.07
N ASP A 124 -18.08 5.14 2.60
CA ASP A 124 -17.79 6.34 1.79
C ASP A 124 -16.32 6.31 1.32
N SER A 125 -15.38 5.93 2.18
CA SER A 125 -13.98 5.72 1.78
C SER A 125 -13.78 4.57 0.78
N LEU A 126 -14.54 3.47 0.87
CA LEU A 126 -14.51 2.41 -0.14
C LEU A 126 -14.98 2.94 -1.50
N ARG A 127 -16.08 3.70 -1.54
CA ARG A 127 -16.62 4.32 -2.76
C ARG A 127 -15.63 5.31 -3.39
N GLU A 128 -15.06 6.19 -2.58
CA GLU A 128 -14.03 7.15 -3.03
C GLU A 128 -12.82 6.42 -3.60
N LYS A 129 -12.31 5.41 -2.89
CA LYS A 129 -11.16 4.63 -3.35
C LYS A 129 -11.47 3.84 -4.62
N MET A 130 -12.64 3.22 -4.76
CA MET A 130 -13.04 2.55 -6.00
C MET A 130 -13.11 3.52 -7.19
N LYS A 131 -13.60 4.74 -6.97
CA LYS A 131 -13.60 5.79 -7.98
C LYS A 131 -12.18 6.21 -8.37
N GLU A 132 -11.28 6.39 -7.40
CA GLU A 132 -9.86 6.69 -7.64
C GLU A 132 -9.17 5.58 -8.45
N LEU A 133 -9.52 4.33 -8.17
CA LEU A 133 -9.01 3.16 -8.90
C LEU A 133 -9.63 3.00 -10.31
N GLY A 134 -10.58 3.86 -10.70
CA GLY A 134 -11.19 3.87 -12.02
C GLY A 134 -12.40 2.94 -12.18
N LEU A 135 -12.95 2.40 -11.09
CA LEU A 135 -14.22 1.68 -11.14
C LEU A 135 -15.37 2.66 -11.39
N VAL A 136 -16.40 2.17 -12.08
CA VAL A 136 -17.61 2.95 -12.38
C VAL A 136 -18.73 2.53 -11.46
N LYS A 137 -19.43 3.51 -10.92
CA LYS A 137 -20.66 3.30 -10.15
C LYS A 137 -21.78 2.83 -11.08
N PHE A 138 -22.18 1.58 -10.94
CA PHE A 138 -23.32 0.99 -11.65
C PHE A 138 -24.63 1.20 -10.88
N ASN A 139 -24.55 1.18 -9.54
CA ASN A 139 -25.61 1.56 -8.61
C ASN A 139 -24.97 2.04 -7.28
N ASP A 140 -25.76 2.47 -6.29
CA ASP A 140 -25.27 2.93 -4.98
C ASP A 140 -24.36 1.92 -4.28
N SER A 141 -24.66 0.64 -4.42
CA SER A 141 -23.92 -0.48 -3.82
C SER A 141 -23.23 -1.39 -4.83
N VAL A 142 -23.20 -1.00 -6.12
CA VAL A 142 -22.68 -1.85 -7.20
C VAL A 142 -21.70 -1.06 -8.05
N TRP A 143 -20.49 -1.60 -8.22
CA TRP A 143 -19.41 -0.99 -8.99
C TRP A 143 -18.85 -1.98 -9.99
N VAL A 144 -18.40 -1.48 -11.13
CA VAL A 144 -17.96 -2.31 -12.26
C VAL A 144 -16.60 -1.85 -12.77
N TYR A 145 -15.77 -2.83 -13.18
CA TYR A 145 -14.47 -2.63 -13.81
C TYR A 145 -14.19 -3.72 -14.86
N PRO A 146 -13.46 -3.46 -15.95
CA PRO A 146 -13.20 -4.50 -16.95
C PRO A 146 -12.00 -5.39 -16.59
N TYR A 147 -11.05 -4.94 -15.76
CA TYR A 147 -9.81 -5.67 -15.49
C TYR A 147 -9.80 -6.33 -14.10
N PRO A 148 -8.93 -7.33 -13.85
CA PRO A 148 -8.75 -7.90 -12.52
C PRO A 148 -8.33 -6.85 -11.49
N CYS A 149 -9.16 -6.67 -10.47
CA CYS A 149 -8.95 -5.69 -9.39
C CYS A 149 -9.25 -6.25 -7.99
N GLN A 150 -9.52 -7.56 -7.89
CA GLN A 150 -10.01 -8.17 -6.65
C GLN A 150 -9.04 -7.96 -5.48
N LYS A 151 -7.73 -8.08 -5.72
CA LYS A 151 -6.71 -7.92 -4.67
C LYS A 151 -6.72 -6.51 -4.07
N GLU A 152 -6.88 -5.50 -4.91
CA GLU A 152 -6.94 -4.11 -4.52
C GLU A 152 -8.22 -3.83 -3.73
N ILE A 153 -9.36 -4.35 -4.18
CA ILE A 153 -10.64 -4.24 -3.47
C ILE A 153 -10.59 -4.94 -2.10
N ASP A 154 -10.05 -6.15 -2.05
CA ASP A 154 -9.87 -6.90 -0.80
C ASP A 154 -8.95 -6.14 0.17
N PHE A 155 -7.87 -5.53 -0.34
CA PHE A 155 -6.98 -4.71 0.47
C PHE A 155 -7.73 -3.51 1.09
N VAL A 156 -8.50 -2.77 0.29
CA VAL A 156 -9.32 -1.64 0.78
C VAL A 156 -10.33 -2.10 1.81
N ALA A 157 -11.04 -3.19 1.53
CA ALA A 157 -12.06 -3.71 2.43
C ALA A 157 -11.46 -4.21 3.76
N ASN A 158 -10.28 -4.82 3.73
CA ASN A 158 -9.56 -5.26 4.92
C ASN A 158 -8.99 -4.10 5.72
N TYR A 159 -8.43 -3.07 5.06
CA TYR A 159 -7.94 -1.85 5.70
C TYR A 159 -9.04 -1.20 6.56
N TRP A 160 -10.26 -1.16 6.04
CA TRP A 160 -11.44 -0.61 6.74
C TRP A 160 -12.19 -1.63 7.61
N LYS A 161 -11.75 -2.90 7.67
CA LYS A 161 -12.39 -4.00 8.41
C LYS A 161 -13.86 -4.21 8.03
N ILE A 162 -14.14 -4.15 6.72
CA ILE A 162 -15.46 -4.32 6.11
C ILE A 162 -15.53 -5.48 5.11
N GLY A 163 -14.48 -6.30 4.97
CA GLY A 163 -14.40 -7.39 3.99
C GLY A 163 -15.64 -8.31 3.94
N LYS A 164 -16.25 -8.61 5.10
CA LYS A 164 -17.46 -9.44 5.17
C LYS A 164 -18.72 -8.84 4.52
N TYR A 165 -18.71 -7.54 4.24
CA TYR A 165 -19.81 -6.80 3.62
C TYR A 165 -19.56 -6.52 2.13
N VAL A 166 -18.40 -6.93 1.60
CA VAL A 166 -17.98 -6.68 0.22
C VAL A 166 -17.93 -8.01 -0.51
N HIS A 167 -18.59 -8.07 -1.65
CA HIS A 167 -18.72 -9.25 -2.49
C HIS A 167 -18.18 -8.94 -3.87
N PHE A 168 -17.60 -9.95 -4.50
CA PHE A 168 -16.98 -9.84 -5.80
C PHE A 168 -17.56 -10.88 -6.75
N ALA A 169 -17.90 -10.45 -7.97
CA ALA A 169 -18.40 -11.32 -9.01
C ALA A 169 -17.67 -11.08 -10.33
N LEU A 170 -17.36 -12.18 -11.03
CA LEU A 170 -16.95 -12.13 -12.42
C LEU A 170 -18.21 -12.25 -13.29
N VAL A 171 -18.44 -11.27 -14.14
CA VAL A 171 -19.70 -11.11 -14.87
C VAL A 171 -19.39 -11.08 -16.37
N ARG A 172 -19.89 -12.08 -17.10
CA ARG A 172 -19.71 -12.19 -18.55
C ARG A 172 -20.72 -11.37 -19.35
N ASP A 173 -21.93 -11.27 -18.80
CA ASP A 173 -23.06 -10.55 -19.39
C ASP A 173 -23.74 -9.69 -18.34
N ILE A 174 -24.02 -8.45 -18.70
CA ILE A 174 -24.54 -7.41 -17.80
C ILE A 174 -25.41 -6.46 -18.63
N THR A 175 -26.49 -5.97 -18.03
CA THR A 175 -27.29 -4.91 -18.64
C THR A 175 -26.41 -3.69 -18.96
N ASN A 176 -26.67 -3.04 -20.11
CA ASN A 176 -25.90 -1.90 -20.61
C ASN A 176 -24.43 -2.22 -20.92
N LYS A 177 -24.14 -3.47 -21.32
CA LYS A 177 -22.81 -3.92 -21.72
C LYS A 177 -22.14 -2.99 -22.74
N ASP A 178 -22.82 -2.65 -23.84
CA ASP A 178 -22.27 -1.79 -24.89
C ASP A 178 -21.87 -0.40 -24.38
N TYR A 179 -22.64 0.15 -23.44
CA TYR A 179 -22.32 1.42 -22.79
C TYR A 179 -21.05 1.30 -21.93
N LEU A 180 -20.91 0.22 -21.17
CA LEU A 180 -19.73 -0.02 -20.33
C LEU A 180 -18.49 -0.27 -21.18
N GLU A 181 -18.59 -1.07 -22.24
CA GLU A 181 -17.49 -1.30 -23.18
C GLU A 181 -17.02 0.03 -23.79
N LYS A 182 -17.96 0.87 -24.26
CA LYS A 182 -17.65 2.20 -24.76
C LYS A 182 -17.02 3.11 -23.69
N TYR A 183 -17.54 3.09 -22.46
CA TYR A 183 -17.02 3.91 -21.36
C TYR A 183 -15.55 3.57 -21.06
N PHE A 184 -15.22 2.28 -21.07
CA PHE A 184 -13.87 1.80 -20.77
C PHE A 184 -12.95 1.72 -22.00
N ASN A 185 -13.41 2.12 -23.19
CA ASN A 185 -12.69 2.02 -24.46
C ASN A 185 -12.20 0.60 -24.79
N LEU A 186 -13.08 -0.40 -24.65
CA LEU A 186 -12.80 -1.82 -24.88
C LEU A 186 -13.06 -2.28 -26.32
#